data_AF-A0A0B1RWC0-F1
#
_entry.id   AF-A0A0B1RWC0-F1
#
_cell.length_a   1.000
_cell.length_b   1.000
_cell.length_c   1.000
_cell.angle_alpha   90.00
_cell.angle_beta   90.00
_cell.angle_gamma   90.00
#
_symmetry.space_group_name_H-M   'P 1'
#
loop_
_entity.id
_entity.type
_entity.pdbx_description
1 polymer ?
#
loop_
_entity_poly.entity_id
_entity_poly.type
_entity_poly.pdbx_seq_one_letter_code
_entity_poly.pdbx_strand_id
1 'polypeptide(L)' 'MVNVKKGVLVTCDPAMRQLLMHLDESRTLGSKFIVKELDETHLFIDREIVRILEEKLDHLMEQMNPELSDK' A
#
# COMPACT_ATOMS: atom_id res chain seq x y z
N MET A 1 11.04 25.19 -6.24
CA MET A 1 9.59 24.93 -6.14
C MET A 1 9.39 23.84 -5.10
N VAL A 2 8.67 24.13 -4.01
CA VAL A 2 8.42 23.15 -2.93
C VAL A 2 7.04 22.52 -3.14
N ASN A 3 6.98 21.21 -3.34
CA ASN A 3 5.72 20.50 -3.54
C ASN A 3 5.26 19.95 -2.18
N VAL A 4 4.37 20.68 -1.50
CA VAL A 4 3.86 20.27 -0.19
C VAL A 4 2.63 19.39 -0.42
N LYS A 5 2.83 18.07 -0.40
CA LYS A 5 1.74 17.08 -0.38
C LYS A 5 1.55 16.54 1.04
N LYS A 6 0.31 16.55 1.53
CA LYS A 6 -0.06 15.97 2.83
C LYS A 6 -0.22 14.46 2.66
N GLY A 7 0.79 13.70 3.05
CA GLY A 7 0.78 12.24 3.01
C GLY A 7 0.93 11.61 4.39
N VAL A 8 0.87 10.29 4.41
CA VAL A 8 1.24 9.45 5.55
C VAL A 8 2.59 8.79 5.21
N LEU A 9 3.49 8.82 6.18
CA LEU A 9 4.71 8.02 6.14
C LEU A 9 4.38 6.63 6.66
N VAL A 10 4.59 5.62 5.82
CA VAL A 10 4.36 4.24 6.14
C VAL A 10 5.71 3.55 6.26
N THR A 11 5.98 3.03 7.47
CA THR A 11 7.13 2.20 7.78
C THR A 11 6.72 0.74 7.69
N CYS A 12 7.26 0.00 6.72
CA CYS A 12 6.97 -1.42 6.55
C CYS A 12 8.19 -2.22 6.08
N ASP A 13 8.12 -3.53 6.28
CA ASP A 13 9.11 -4.51 5.81
C ASP A 13 9.16 -4.62 4.27
N PRO A 14 10.28 -5.11 3.69
CA PRO A 14 10.45 -5.23 2.24
C PRO A 14 9.36 -6.07 1.56
N ALA A 15 8.78 -7.06 2.25
CA ALA A 15 7.65 -7.83 1.74
C ALA A 15 6.41 -6.96 1.48
N MET A 16 6.12 -6.04 2.40
CA MET A 16 4.98 -5.11 2.29
C MET A 16 5.21 -4.09 1.18
N ARG A 17 6.45 -3.63 1.00
CA ARG A 17 6.83 -2.78 -0.13
C ARG A 17 6.58 -3.46 -1.46
N GLN A 18 6.89 -4.74 -1.58
CA GLN A 18 6.67 -5.49 -2.80
C GLN A 18 5.17 -5.66 -3.09
N LEU A 19 4.36 -5.86 -2.06
CA LEU A 19 2.89 -5.83 -2.13
C LEU A 19 2.37 -4.46 -2.59
N LEU A 20 2.88 -3.37 -2.00
CA LEU A 20 2.58 -1.98 -2.36
C LEU A 20 2.92 -1.70 -3.83
N MET A 21 4.09 -2.12 -4.31
CA MET A 21 4.44 -2.02 -5.74
C MET A 21 3.51 -2.85 -6.61
N HIS A 22 3.17 -4.07 -6.20
CA HIS A 22 2.23 -4.92 -6.95
C HIS A 22 0.83 -4.29 -7.04
N LEU A 23 0.38 -3.61 -5.99
CA LEU A 23 -0.89 -2.87 -5.95
C LEU A 23 -0.83 -1.58 -6.79
N ASP A 24 0.31 -0.90 -6.79
CA ASP A 24 0.56 0.26 -7.65
C ASP A 24 0.56 -0.16 -9.14
N GLU A 25 1.19 -1.30 -9.46
CA GLU A 25 1.32 -1.86 -10.81
C GLU A 25 0.03 -2.50 -11.32
N SER A 26 -0.71 -3.22 -10.47
CA SER A 26 -2.08 -3.69 -10.74
C SER A 26 -3.07 -2.54 -10.96
N ARG A 27 -2.63 -1.29 -10.76
CA ARG A 27 -3.42 -0.08 -10.94
C ARG A 27 -4.72 -0.19 -10.16
N THR A 28 -4.68 -0.81 -8.99
CA THR A 28 -5.89 -1.21 -8.27
C THR A 28 -6.73 0.02 -7.88
N LEU A 29 -6.12 1.22 -7.84
CA LEU A 29 -6.79 2.50 -7.59
C LEU A 29 -6.85 3.44 -8.81
N GLY A 30 -6.46 2.99 -10.00
CA GLY A 30 -6.49 3.82 -11.21
C GLY A 30 -5.34 4.85 -11.31
N SER A 31 -4.53 5.03 -10.27
CA SER A 31 -3.39 5.97 -10.23
C SER A 31 -2.34 5.56 -9.21
N LYS A 32 -1.10 6.02 -9.44
CA LYS A 32 0.01 5.78 -8.51
C LYS A 32 -0.26 6.47 -7.19
N PHE A 33 -0.19 5.73 -6.10
CA PHE A 33 -0.44 6.26 -4.76
C PHE A 33 0.85 6.50 -3.98
N ILE A 34 1.94 5.83 -4.38
CA ILE A 34 3.27 6.08 -3.84
C ILE A 34 3.72 7.46 -4.33
N VAL A 35 3.78 8.41 -3.40
CA VAL A 35 4.22 9.78 -3.67
C VAL A 35 5.74 9.80 -3.77
N LYS A 36 6.41 9.12 -2.83
CA LYS A 36 7.86 9.04 -2.80
C LYS A 36 8.33 7.86 -1.95
N GLU A 37 9.31 7.12 -2.45
CA GLU A 37 10.10 6.18 -1.65
C GLU A 37 11.23 6.96 -0.97
N LEU A 38 11.29 6.92 0.36
CA LEU A 38 12.40 7.52 1.12
C LEU A 38 13.53 6.52 1.30
N ASP A 39 13.20 5.30 1.72
CA ASP A 39 14.16 4.23 2.01
C ASP A 39 13.51 2.86 1.79
N GLU A 40 14.29 1.77 1.90
CA GLU A 40 13.87 0.37 1.80
C GLU A 40 12.60 0.05 2.62
N THR A 41 12.50 0.64 3.80
CA THR A 41 11.38 0.45 4.75
C THR A 41 10.45 1.65 4.88
N HIS A 42 10.71 2.76 4.20
CA HIS A 42 9.96 4.01 4.36
C HIS A 42 9.34 4.45 3.03
N LEU A 43 8.01 4.41 2.98
CA LEU A 43 7.21 4.85 1.83
C LEU A 43 6.33 6.03 2.21
N PHE A 44 6.30 7.05 1.36
CA PHE A 44 5.42 8.20 1.50
C PHE A 44 4.22 8.05 0.57
N ILE A 45 3.02 8.03 1.15
CA ILE A 45 1.78 7.72 0.45
C ILE A 45 0.74 8.82 0.69
N ASP A 46 -0.13 9.07 -0.29
CA ASP A 46 -1.23 10.02 -0.13
C ASP A 46 -2.29 9.45 0.85
N ARG A 47 -2.63 10.24 1.90
CA ARG A 47 -3.52 9.80 2.99
C ARG A 47 -4.90 9.32 2.51
N GLU A 48 -5.41 9.92 1.46
CA GLU A 48 -6.72 9.56 0.89
C GLU A 48 -6.72 8.13 0.34
N ILE A 49 -5.57 7.67 -0.16
CA ILE A 49 -5.43 6.36 -0.78
C ILE A 49 -5.01 5.31 0.25
N VAL A 50 -4.28 5.69 1.31
CA VAL A 50 -3.90 4.78 2.41
C VAL A 50 -5.10 4.02 2.97
N ARG A 51 -6.23 4.69 3.19
CA ARG A 51 -7.45 4.05 3.72
C ARG A 51 -7.98 2.94 2.81
N ILE A 52 -7.98 3.19 1.50
CA ILE A 52 -8.44 2.22 0.49
C ILE A 52 -7.41 1.10 0.32
N LEU A 53 -6.13 1.43 0.45
CA LEU A 53 -5.03 0.47 0.40
C LEU A 53 -5.10 -0.51 1.58
N GLU A 54 -5.32 -0.03 2.80
CA GLU A 54 -5.52 -0.90 3.97
C GLU A 54 -6.70 -1.85 3.75
N GLU A 55 -7.84 -1.34 3.27
CA GLU A 55 -9.03 -2.17 2.98
C GLU A 55 -8.75 -3.23 1.90
N LYS A 56 -7.96 -2.89 0.88
CA LYS A 56 -7.54 -3.83 -0.17
C LYS A 56 -6.51 -4.83 0.30
N LEU A 57 -5.57 -4.43 1.15
CA LEU A 57 -4.59 -5.31 1.75
C LEU A 57 -5.28 -6.32 2.66
N ASP A 58 -6.26 -5.88 3.43
CA ASP A 58 -7.11 -6.74 4.27
C ASP A 58 -7.88 -7.76 3.41
N HIS A 59 -8.54 -7.30 2.34
CA HIS A 59 -9.20 -8.17 1.37
C HIS A 59 -8.23 -9.12 0.63
N LEU A 60 -7.00 -8.71 0.36
CA LEU A 60 -5.97 -9.55 -0.27
C LEU A 60 -5.44 -10.60 0.69
N MET A 61 -5.24 -10.24 1.96
CA MET A 61 -4.87 -11.19 3.01
C MET A 61 -5.98 -12.22 3.24
N GLU A 62 -7.24 -11.79 3.23
CA GLU A 62 -8.41 -12.66 3.32
C GLU A 62 -8.49 -13.61 2.10
N GLN A 63 -8.27 -13.11 0.89
CA GLN A 63 -8.27 -13.91 -0.33
C GLN A 63 -7.06 -14.84 -0.47
N MET A 64 -5.89 -14.46 0.02
CA MET A 64 -4.70 -15.31 0.03
C MET A 64 -4.74 -16.39 1.12
N ASN A 65 -5.69 -16.30 2.07
CA ASN A 65 -5.84 -17.29 3.12
C ASN A 65 -7.23 -17.96 3.11
N PRO A 66 -7.59 -18.72 2.05
CA PRO A 66 -8.82 -19.52 2.05
C PRO A 66 -8.78 -20.70 3.06
N GLU A 67 -7.67 -20.96 3.74
CA GLU A 67 -7.44 -22.18 4.55
C GLU A 67 -7.81 -22.05 6.04
N LEU A 68 -8.43 -20.96 6.50
CA LEU A 68 -8.93 -20.85 7.88
C LEU A 68 -10.46 -20.89 8.04
N SER A 69 -11.20 -21.14 6.96
CA SER A 69 -12.67 -21.31 7.03
C SER A 69 -13.13 -22.73 7.31
N ASP A 70 -12.22 -23.70 7.48
CA ASP A 70 -12.57 -25.07 7.87
C ASP A 70 -12.21 -25.32 9.35
N LYS A 71 -13.09 -24.88 10.25
CA LYS A 71 -13.23 -25.51 11.56
C LYS A 71 -14.63 -25.36 12.13
#